data_AF-A0A0A0BPD1-F1
#
_entry.id   AF-A0A0A0BPD1-F1
#
_cell.length_a   1.000
_cell.length_b   1.000
_cell.length_c   1.000
_cell.angle_alpha   90.00
_cell.angle_beta   90.00
_cell.angle_gamma   90.00
#
_symmetry.space_group_name_H-M   'P 1'
#
loop_
_entity.id
_entity.type
_entity.pdbx_description
1 polymer ?
#
loop_
_entity_poly.entity_id
_entity_poly.type
_entity_poly.pdbx_seq_one_letter_code
_entity_poly.pdbx_strand_id
1 'polypeptide(L)'
;MSDTTRRPADCGEALERLFEFLDHEIHEADGDRIRQHLADCEPCLAEYDVEDHLKRLVKRSCHDQAPEQLHVRIREQLTILRTQVRES
;
A
#
# COMPACT_ATOMS: atom_id res chain seq x y z
N MET A 1 -16.01 13.12 22.93
CA MET A 1 -15.44 12.13 21.99
C MET A 1 -16.59 11.67 21.13
N SER A 2 -16.73 12.29 19.96
CA SER A 2 -17.94 12.23 19.15
C SER A 2 -17.81 11.14 18.10
N ASP A 3 -18.56 10.06 18.32
CA ASP A 3 -19.40 9.37 17.34
C ASP A 3 -18.90 9.33 15.88
N THR A 4 -18.02 8.37 15.58
CA THR A 4 -17.57 8.08 14.21
C THR A 4 -18.52 7.08 13.54
N THR A 5 -19.72 7.52 13.15
CA THR A 5 -20.41 6.85 12.05
C THR A 5 -19.62 7.16 10.77
N ARG A 6 -18.71 6.25 10.37
CA ARG A 6 -17.70 6.52 9.34
C ARG A 6 -18.33 6.43 7.95
N ARG A 7 -18.55 7.59 7.32
CA ARG A 7 -19.07 7.71 5.94
C ARG A 7 -18.02 7.30 4.91
N PRO A 8 -18.40 6.77 3.73
CA PRO A 8 -17.49 6.64 2.58
C PRO A 8 -16.76 7.96 2.29
N ALA A 9 -15.56 7.88 1.72
CA ALA A 9 -14.81 9.06 1.28
C ALA A 9 -15.62 9.81 0.20
N ASP A 10 -15.41 11.13 0.09
CA ASP A 10 -15.84 11.87 -1.10
C ASP A 10 -14.76 11.84 -2.18
N CYS A 11 -15.07 12.36 -3.37
CA CYS A 11 -14.12 12.34 -4.49
C CYS A 11 -12.83 13.11 -4.19
N GLY A 12 -12.92 14.20 -3.41
CA GLY A 12 -11.75 15.01 -3.06
C GLY A 12 -10.80 14.24 -2.16
N GLU A 13 -11.35 13.65 -1.09
CA GLU A 13 -10.59 12.81 -0.16
C GLU A 13 -10.00 11.57 -0.85
N ALA A 14 -10.78 10.92 -1.72
CA ALA A 14 -10.32 9.73 -2.44
C ALA A 14 -9.14 10.04 -3.38
N LEU A 15 -9.19 11.17 -4.09
CA LEU A 15 -8.11 11.60 -4.99
C LEU A 15 -6.89 12.13 -4.24
N GLU A 16 -7.09 12.91 -3.17
CA GLU A 16 -5.99 13.45 -2.34
C GLU A 16 -5.15 12.32 -1.73
N ARG A 17 -5.80 11.24 -1.31
CA ARG A 17 -5.15 10.11 -0.63
C ARG A 17 -4.92 8.89 -1.52
N LEU A 18 -5.13 9.04 -2.83
CA LEU A 18 -5.04 7.93 -3.78
C LEU A 18 -3.65 7.26 -3.78
N PHE A 19 -2.59 8.05 -3.68
CA PHE A 19 -1.22 7.53 -3.64
C PHE A 19 -0.92 6.76 -2.36
N GLU A 20 -1.30 7.31 -1.18
CA GLU A 20 -1.18 6.61 0.11
C GLU A 20 -1.93 5.27 0.07
N PHE A 21 -3.12 5.27 -0.52
CA PHE A 21 -3.92 4.07 -0.69
C PHE A 21 -3.23 3.03 -1.59
N LEU A 22 -2.70 3.45 -2.74
CA LEU A 22 -1.98 2.60 -3.69
C LEU A 22 -0.66 2.04 -3.12
N ASP A 23 0.04 2.81 -2.28
CA ASP A 23 1.29 2.39 -1.64
C ASP A 23 1.09 1.59 -0.34
N HIS A 24 -0.17 1.36 0.06
CA HIS A 24 -0.53 0.74 1.34
C HIS A 24 -0.01 1.51 2.57
N GLU A 25 0.14 2.84 2.44
CA GLU A 25 0.60 3.76 3.49
C GLU A 25 -0.58 4.46 4.20
N ILE A 26 -1.75 3.84 4.15
CA ILE A 26 -2.99 4.36 4.73
C ILE A 26 -3.49 3.47 5.86
N HIS A 27 -4.09 4.08 6.89
CA HIS A 27 -4.78 3.33 7.94
C HIS A 27 -5.93 2.50 7.36
N GLU A 28 -6.10 1.26 7.84
CA GLU A 28 -7.07 0.29 7.33
C GLU A 28 -8.48 0.89 7.17
N ALA A 29 -8.94 1.58 8.21
CA ALA A 29 -10.29 2.15 8.23
C ALA A 29 -10.47 3.38 7.32
N ASP A 30 -9.40 4.04 6.87
CA ASP A 30 -9.48 5.02 5.77
C ASP A 30 -9.39 4.33 4.41
N GLY A 31 -8.57 3.28 4.30
CA GLY A 31 -8.52 2.43 3.11
C GLY A 31 -9.88 1.81 2.76
N ASP A 32 -10.68 1.41 3.76
CA ASP A 32 -12.03 0.90 3.54
C ASP A 32 -12.98 1.95 2.96
N ARG A 33 -12.85 3.22 3.39
CA ARG A 33 -13.68 4.31 2.89
C ARG A 33 -13.36 4.67 1.45
N ILE A 34 -12.08 4.65 1.10
CA ILE A 34 -11.62 4.86 -0.28
C ILE A 34 -12.04 3.67 -1.15
N ARG A 35 -11.88 2.42 -0.68
CA ARG A 35 -12.39 1.22 -1.39
C ARG A 35 -13.87 1.32 -1.69
N GLN A 36 -14.69 1.71 -0.71
CA GLN A 36 -16.12 1.90 -0.91
C GLN A 36 -16.39 3.01 -1.92
N HIS A 37 -15.69 4.14 -1.83
CA HIS A 37 -15.85 5.24 -2.79
C HIS A 37 -15.51 4.80 -4.23
N LEU A 38 -14.39 4.11 -4.44
CA LEU A 38 -13.98 3.62 -5.75
C LEU A 38 -14.96 2.60 -6.33
N ALA A 39 -15.61 1.80 -5.48
CA ALA A 39 -16.65 0.86 -5.90
C ALA A 39 -17.93 1.58 -6.40
N ASP A 40 -18.22 2.76 -5.86
CA ASP A 40 -19.45 3.52 -6.14
C ASP A 40 -19.25 4.68 -7.14
N CYS A 41 -18.00 5.02 -7.49
CA CYS A 41 -17.64 6.20 -8.28
C CYS A 41 -16.74 5.85 -9.47
N GLU A 42 -17.36 5.61 -10.63
CA GLU A 42 -16.66 5.30 -11.89
C GLU A 42 -15.56 6.32 -12.28
N PRO A 43 -15.75 7.64 -12.14
CA PRO A 43 -14.68 8.60 -12.44
C PRO A 43 -13.44 8.42 -11.55
N CYS A 44 -13.61 8.19 -10.25
CA CYS A 44 -12.47 7.99 -9.34
C CYS A 44 -11.81 6.62 -9.54
N LEU A 45 -12.59 5.60 -9.93
CA LEU A 45 -12.04 4.31 -10.32
C LEU A 45 -11.17 4.42 -11.59
N ALA A 46 -11.58 5.24 -12.56
CA ALA A 46 -10.78 5.49 -13.75
C ALA A 46 -9.43 6.15 -13.42
N GLU A 47 -9.42 7.15 -12.52
CA GLU A 47 -8.17 7.76 -12.03
C GLU A 47 -7.28 6.74 -11.29
N TYR A 48 -7.88 5.91 -10.44
CA TYR A 48 -7.17 4.81 -9.77
C TYR A 48 -6.49 3.87 -10.78
N ASP A 49 -7.21 3.44 -11.82
CA ASP A 49 -6.70 2.50 -12.83
C ASP A 49 -5.52 3.09 -13.61
N VAL A 50 -5.56 4.39 -13.93
CA VAL A 50 -4.46 5.10 -14.58
C VAL A 50 -3.21 5.09 -13.69
N GLU A 51 -3.36 5.49 -12.43
CA GLU A 51 -2.25 5.57 -11.49
C GLU A 51 -1.66 4.20 -11.15
N ASP A 52 -2.50 3.18 -10.94
CA ASP A 52 -2.05 1.81 -10.71
C ASP A 52 -1.31 1.25 -11.94
N HIS A 53 -1.80 1.52 -13.15
CA HIS A 53 -1.11 1.12 -14.38
C HIS A 53 0.26 1.79 -14.50
N LEU A 54 0.34 3.10 -14.20
CA LEU A 54 1.59 3.84 -14.22
C LEU A 54 2.59 3.29 -13.18
N LYS A 55 2.15 3.04 -11.94
CA LYS A 55 2.99 2.42 -10.90
C LYS A 55 3.51 1.05 -11.34
N ARG A 56 2.65 0.21 -11.93
CA ARG A 56 3.06 -1.09 -12.48
C ARG A 56 4.08 -0.95 -13.61
N LEU A 57 3.90 0.02 -14.49
CA LEU A 57 4.84 0.31 -15.58
C LEU A 57 6.20 0.74 -15.05
N VAL A 58 6.25 1.68 -14.10
CA VAL A 58 7.48 2.15 -13.47
C VAL A 58 8.20 1.01 -12.76
N LYS A 59 7.48 0.24 -11.93
CA LYS A 59 8.06 -0.90 -11.20
C LYS A 59 8.69 -1.94 -12.12
N ARG A 60 8.13 -2.17 -13.31
CA ARG A 60 8.69 -3.08 -14.31
C ARG A 60 9.93 -2.49 -15.00
N SER A 61 9.90 -1.21 -15.33
CA SER A 61 10.96 -0.56 -16.12
C SER A 61 12.15 -0.10 -15.28
N CYS A 62 11.96 0.11 -13.98
CA CYS A 62 12.95 0.71 -13.07
C CYS A 62 13.29 -0.23 -11.90
N HIS A 63 13.54 -1.52 -12.17
CA HIS A 63 13.99 -2.46 -11.14
C HIS A 63 15.51 -2.61 -11.16
N ASP A 64 16.17 -2.10 -10.12
CA ASP A 64 17.57 -2.43 -9.84
C ASP A 64 17.66 -3.74 -9.05
N GLN A 65 18.49 -4.66 -9.52
CA GLN A 65 18.76 -5.89 -8.79
C GLN A 65 19.56 -5.55 -7.52
N ALA A 66 18.99 -5.87 -6.36
CA ALA A 66 19.70 -5.69 -5.09
C ALA A 66 21.03 -6.48 -5.10
N PRO A 67 22.12 -5.93 -4.54
CA PRO A 67 23.41 -6.62 -4.50
C PRO A 67 23.33 -7.96 -3.78
N GLU A 68 23.99 -8.99 -4.30
CA GLU A 68 23.99 -10.35 -3.72
C GLU A 68 24.42 -10.36 -2.25
N GLN A 69 25.41 -9.54 -1.90
CA GLN A 69 25.91 -9.43 -0.52
C GLN A 69 24.81 -8.98 0.45
N LEU A 70 23.89 -8.12 0.02
CA LEU A 70 22.75 -7.70 0.84
C LEU A 70 21.79 -8.88 1.08
N HIS A 71 21.53 -9.68 0.05
CA HIS A 71 20.69 -10.89 0.19
C HIS A 71 21.28 -11.89 1.18
N VAL A 72 22.59 -12.14 1.11
CA VAL A 72 23.28 -13.04 2.04
C VAL A 72 23.13 -12.53 3.48
N ARG A 73 23.47 -11.26 3.72
CA ARG A 73 23.36 -10.64 5.04
C ARG A 73 21.94 -10.70 5.61
N ILE A 74 20.91 -10.39 4.81
CA ILE A 74 19.52 -10.46 5.25
C ILE A 74 19.14 -11.88 5.66
N ARG A 75 19.51 -12.90 4.87
CA ARG A 75 19.20 -14.30 5.19
C ARG A 75 19.89 -14.79 6.46
N GLU A 76 21.14 -14.39 6.68
CA GLU A 76 21.86 -14.69 7.91
C GLU A 76 21.17 -14.09 9.13
N GLN A 77 20.82 -12.80 9.07
CA GLN A 77 20.12 -12.11 10.18
C GLN A 77 18.75 -12.72 10.46
N LEU A 78 17.97 -13.05 9.42
CA LEU A 78 16.67 -13.72 9.58
C LEU A 78 16.81 -15.11 10.21
N THR A 79 17.89 -15.83 9.90
CA THR A 79 18.17 -17.14 10.52
C THR A 79 18.42 -16.98 12.01
N ILE A 80 19.32 -16.06 12.39
CA ILE A 80 19.66 -15.79 13.79
C ILE A 80 18.40 -15.41 14.60
N LEU A 81 17.61 -14.45 14.09
CA LEU A 81 16.40 -13.98 14.77
C LEU A 81 15.37 -15.13 14.98
N ARG A 82 15.22 -16.02 13.99
CA ARG A 82 14.32 -17.17 14.10
C ARG A 82 14.76 -18.17 15.17
N THR A 83 16.05 -18.37 15.35
CA THR A 83 16.57 -19.26 16.41
C THR A 83 16.30 -18.64 17.79
N GLN A 84 16.58 -17.35 17.96
CA GLN A 84 16.37 -16.63 19.22
C GLN A 84 14.90 -16.64 19.69
N VAL A 85 13.95 -16.47 18.76
CA VAL A 85 12.51 -16.53 19.07
C VAL A 85 12.06 -17.93 19.49
N ARG A 86 12.70 -19.00 19.00
CA ARG A 86 12.36 -20.38 19.38
C ARG A 86 12.92 -20.80 20.74
N GLU A 87 13.96 -20.14 21.20
CA GLU A 87 14.63 -20.40 22.47
C GLU A 87 14.05 -19.57 23.63
N SER A 88 13.15 -18.63 23.33
CA SER A 88 12.39 -17.82 24.29
C SER A 88 11.00 -18.41 24.53
#